data_AF-A0A6A0A993-F1
#
_entry.id   AF-A0A6A0A993-F1
#
_cell.length_a   1.000
_cell.length_b   1.000
_cell.length_c   1.000
_cell.angle_alpha   90.00
_cell.angle_beta   90.00
_cell.angle_gamma   90.00
#
_symmetry.space_group_name_H-M   'P 1'
#
loop_
_entity.id
_entity.type
_entity.pdbx_description
1 polymer ?
#
loop_
_entity_poly.entity_id
_entity_poly.type
_entity_poly.pdbx_seq_one_letter_code
_entity_poly.pdbx_strand_id
1 'polypeptide(L)'
;AGGTLLSIRGSAFPTNATASAVSVFIGQLPCTSPVVVNASLVRCVTSAPPVLGKPSGALPLTVNFAGYGNAWSQGADSSAVLYQYVDLWSRATTWGGNPPPVAGDSVYIPPNVTVLLDVSTPVLGAVVLDGSLTFDDNNSTEIQLQASYILVKGGNLTIGTPASPYLGRARITLHGPPYSRELPQYGAKTIAVRYGNVVMCGAPKVPTWTQLAATADVGDTQLVLAGNVNWVPGDAIAVASSSFYATHTDEAIITSVSYDPSTDTSLLKLDTAMRYTHLGVIVPPTPGDPYNRTIDMRAEVAVLSRRIVIEGDDIDSERWLYGGQIMVGVSTPRSFPVRAQLQLEQGVCIHHTYNRAATIHGTHNVLTQNCVAYNNMGHAFFLEDGIEQGNIYEGNLGFLTHRSDSMLVTDTTPATFWVTHPANTYINNHAGGSTDGYGFWYRFLQNPEGPRYSDDRA
;
A
#
# COMPACT_ATOMS: atom_id res chain seq x y z
N ALA A 1 -25.28 6.39 9.30
CA ALA A 1 -26.52 7.18 9.50
C ALA A 1 -27.01 7.69 8.14
N GLY A 2 -28.33 7.82 7.94
CA GLY A 2 -28.89 8.54 6.78
C GLY A 2 -28.79 10.05 6.96
N GLY A 3 -29.37 10.82 6.04
CA GLY A 3 -29.42 12.27 6.12
C GLY A 3 -28.37 13.00 5.27
N THR A 4 -27.64 12.29 4.40
CA THR A 4 -26.66 12.90 3.50
C THR A 4 -27.37 13.53 2.31
N LEU A 5 -27.10 14.81 2.04
CA LEU A 5 -27.57 15.47 0.82
C LEU A 5 -26.80 14.92 -0.39
N LEU A 6 -27.48 14.16 -1.24
CA LEU A 6 -26.94 13.60 -2.47
C LEU A 6 -27.18 14.57 -3.63
N SER A 7 -26.13 14.84 -4.41
CA SER A 7 -26.21 15.61 -5.67
C SER A 7 -25.92 14.69 -6.85
N ILE A 8 -26.97 14.33 -7.59
CA ILE A 8 -26.91 13.39 -8.71
C ILE A 8 -26.81 14.20 -9.99
N ARG A 9 -25.67 14.11 -10.67
CA ARG A 9 -25.40 14.83 -11.92
C ARG A 9 -25.70 13.95 -13.12
N GLY A 10 -26.26 14.55 -14.16
CA GLY A 10 -26.56 13.87 -15.42
C GLY A 10 -26.90 14.88 -16.51
N SER A 11 -27.68 14.43 -17.50
CA SER A 11 -28.15 15.26 -18.60
C SER A 11 -29.61 14.95 -18.92
N ALA A 12 -30.31 15.92 -19.51
CA ALA A 12 -31.71 15.80 -19.94
C ALA A 12 -32.71 15.37 -18.85
N PHE A 13 -32.48 15.74 -17.58
CA PHE A 13 -33.48 15.56 -16.54
C PHE A 13 -34.70 16.45 -16.81
N PRO A 14 -35.94 15.92 -16.71
CA PRO A 14 -37.14 16.67 -17.04
C PRO A 14 -37.38 17.81 -16.01
N THR A 15 -37.09 19.04 -16.42
CA THR A 15 -37.21 20.24 -15.57
C THR A 15 -38.64 20.60 -15.17
N ASN A 16 -39.62 20.06 -15.90
CA ASN A 16 -41.05 20.27 -15.63
C ASN A 16 -41.64 19.21 -14.69
N ALA A 17 -40.84 18.22 -14.26
CA ALA A 17 -41.27 17.20 -13.33
C ALA A 17 -41.51 17.83 -11.94
N THR A 18 -42.71 17.62 -11.39
CA THR A 18 -43.01 17.99 -10.00
C THR A 18 -42.23 17.08 -9.04
N ALA A 19 -42.06 17.50 -7.78
CA ALA A 19 -41.34 16.71 -6.78
C ALA A 19 -41.95 15.30 -6.56
N SER A 20 -43.25 15.13 -6.79
CA SER A 20 -43.94 13.83 -6.74
C SER A 20 -43.68 12.93 -7.96
N ALA A 21 -43.13 13.49 -9.04
CA ALA A 21 -42.85 12.78 -10.28
C ALA A 21 -41.41 12.25 -10.37
N VAL A 22 -40.57 12.51 -9.36
CA VAL A 22 -39.21 11.96 -9.28
C VAL A 22 -39.08 11.06 -8.05
N SER A 23 -38.47 9.90 -8.23
CA SER A 23 -38.12 8.99 -7.13
C SER A 23 -36.67 8.55 -7.26
N VAL A 24 -35.97 8.51 -6.13
CA VAL A 24 -34.56 8.12 -6.07
C VAL A 24 -34.42 6.99 -5.06
N PHE A 25 -33.75 5.91 -5.46
CA PHE A 25 -33.51 4.75 -4.62
C PHE A 25 -32.02 4.40 -4.59
N ILE A 26 -31.54 3.99 -3.42
CA ILE A 26 -30.23 3.38 -3.22
C ILE A 26 -30.48 1.92 -2.87
N GLY A 27 -30.30 1.01 -3.83
CA GLY A 27 -30.80 -0.35 -3.73
C GLY A 27 -32.32 -0.32 -3.53
N GLN A 28 -32.79 -0.79 -2.38
CA GLN A 28 -34.21 -0.77 -1.99
C GLN A 28 -34.58 0.40 -1.06
N LEU A 29 -33.62 1.28 -0.73
CA LEU A 29 -33.84 2.37 0.22
C LEU A 29 -34.25 3.65 -0.52
N PRO A 30 -35.46 4.18 -0.30
CA PRO A 30 -35.89 5.44 -0.93
C PRO A 30 -35.12 6.61 -0.33
N CYS A 31 -34.69 7.56 -1.16
CA CYS A 31 -34.24 8.85 -0.67
C CYS A 31 -35.44 9.76 -0.39
N THR A 32 -35.26 10.66 0.57
CA THR A 32 -36.28 11.62 0.98
C THR A 32 -36.15 12.92 0.18
N SER A 33 -37.31 13.54 -0.10
CA SER A 33 -37.44 14.84 -0.75
C SER A 33 -36.63 15.00 -2.06
N PRO A 34 -36.79 14.09 -3.05
CA PRO A 34 -36.11 14.25 -4.32
C PRO A 34 -36.60 15.49 -5.08
N VAL A 35 -35.69 16.27 -5.63
CA VAL A 35 -35.97 17.50 -6.37
C VAL A 35 -35.10 17.59 -7.62
N VAL A 36 -35.72 17.90 -8.76
CA VAL A 36 -35.02 18.26 -9.99
C VAL A 36 -34.61 19.73 -9.88
N VAL A 37 -33.31 19.99 -9.74
CA VAL A 37 -32.78 21.35 -9.62
C VAL A 37 -32.70 22.02 -10.99
N ASN A 38 -32.26 21.27 -12.00
CA ASN A 38 -32.22 21.67 -13.40
C ASN A 38 -32.04 20.41 -14.28
N ALA A 39 -31.87 20.60 -15.59
CA ALA A 39 -31.74 19.51 -16.55
C ALA A 39 -30.48 18.63 -16.37
N SER A 40 -29.56 18.98 -15.45
CA SER A 40 -28.34 18.23 -15.17
C SER A 40 -28.14 17.87 -13.70
N LEU A 41 -29.07 18.22 -12.81
CA LEU A 41 -28.93 18.00 -11.37
C LEU A 41 -30.24 17.60 -10.70
N VAL A 42 -30.21 16.45 -10.03
CA VAL A 42 -31.23 16.00 -9.07
C VAL A 42 -30.60 16.00 -7.67
N ARG A 43 -31.35 16.43 -6.66
CA ARG A 43 -30.94 16.33 -5.25
C ARG A 43 -31.93 15.51 -4.45
N CYS A 44 -31.45 14.79 -3.46
CA CYS A 44 -32.28 14.09 -2.48
C CYS A 44 -31.49 13.89 -1.19
N VAL A 45 -32.15 13.47 -0.11
CA VAL A 45 -31.49 13.17 1.16
C VAL A 45 -31.57 11.67 1.42
N THR A 46 -30.44 11.02 1.70
CA THR A 46 -30.40 9.57 1.91
C THR A 46 -31.21 9.15 3.14
N SER A 47 -31.94 8.04 3.05
CA SER A 47 -32.59 7.46 4.23
C SER A 47 -31.58 6.79 5.15
N ALA A 48 -31.93 6.63 6.42
CA ALA A 48 -31.13 5.81 7.32
C ALA A 48 -31.24 4.34 6.90
N PRO A 49 -30.13 3.62 6.71
CA PRO A 49 -30.20 2.19 6.48
C PRO A 49 -30.73 1.48 7.74
N PRO A 50 -31.45 0.35 7.59
CA PRO A 50 -31.89 -0.46 8.71
C PRO A 50 -30.72 -0.86 9.61
N VAL A 51 -30.94 -0.90 10.93
CA VAL A 51 -29.91 -1.32 11.90
C VAL A 51 -29.58 -2.80 11.71
N LEU A 52 -30.60 -3.64 11.57
CA LEU A 52 -30.47 -5.04 11.19
C LEU A 52 -30.57 -5.16 9.67
N GLY A 53 -29.59 -5.81 9.04
CA GLY A 53 -29.53 -5.90 7.57
C GLY A 53 -29.09 -4.61 6.90
N LYS A 54 -28.25 -3.80 7.57
CA LYS A 54 -27.54 -2.69 6.93
C LYS A 54 -26.91 -3.21 5.63
N PRO A 55 -27.15 -2.57 4.47
CA PRO A 55 -26.61 -3.05 3.22
C PRO A 55 -25.09 -3.13 3.27
N SER A 56 -24.55 -4.29 2.89
CA SER A 56 -23.12 -4.51 2.74
C SER A 56 -22.65 -4.03 1.37
N GLY A 57 -21.68 -3.11 1.35
CA GLY A 57 -21.07 -2.66 0.10
C GLY A 57 -21.89 -1.64 -0.68
N ALA A 58 -21.48 -1.42 -1.93
CA ALA A 58 -22.06 -0.42 -2.81
C ALA A 58 -23.39 -0.91 -3.42
N LEU A 59 -24.41 -0.05 -3.39
CA LEU A 59 -25.75 -0.32 -3.89
C LEU A 59 -26.05 0.50 -5.15
N PRO A 60 -26.83 -0.03 -6.10
CA PRO A 60 -27.20 0.72 -7.29
C PRO A 60 -28.07 1.94 -6.93
N LEU A 61 -27.67 3.11 -7.43
CA LEU A 61 -28.43 4.35 -7.39
C LEU A 61 -29.35 4.39 -8.61
N THR A 62 -30.67 4.38 -8.36
CA THR A 62 -31.70 4.46 -9.41
C THR A 62 -32.46 5.77 -9.27
N VAL A 63 -32.60 6.49 -10.38
CA VAL A 63 -33.45 7.68 -10.48
C VAL A 63 -34.56 7.38 -11.47
N ASN A 64 -35.82 7.48 -11.05
CA ASN A 64 -36.99 7.27 -11.89
C ASN A 64 -37.81 8.55 -11.99
N PHE A 65 -38.27 8.85 -13.20
CA PHE A 65 -39.16 9.95 -13.50
C PHE A 65 -40.49 9.40 -14.03
N ALA A 66 -41.60 9.72 -13.35
CA ALA A 66 -42.93 9.31 -13.75
C ALA A 66 -43.24 9.82 -15.17
N GLY A 67 -43.61 8.91 -16.07
CA GLY A 67 -43.87 9.20 -17.48
C GLY A 67 -42.63 9.23 -18.40
N TYR A 68 -41.40 9.15 -17.84
CA TYR A 68 -40.16 9.13 -18.61
C TYR A 68 -39.31 7.87 -18.37
N GLY A 69 -39.50 7.19 -17.24
CA GLY A 69 -38.77 5.95 -16.89
C GLY A 69 -37.51 6.20 -16.06
N ASN A 70 -36.62 5.21 -16.03
CA ASN A 70 -35.36 5.27 -15.27
C ASN A 70 -34.30 6.07 -16.04
N ALA A 71 -33.56 6.91 -15.32
CA ALA A 71 -32.35 7.53 -15.83
C ALA A 71 -31.30 6.45 -16.13
N TRP A 72 -30.69 6.54 -17.31
CA TRP A 72 -29.66 5.61 -17.78
C TRP A 72 -28.26 6.13 -17.41
N SER A 73 -27.34 5.27 -16.98
CA SER A 73 -25.93 5.63 -16.77
C SER A 73 -25.12 5.47 -18.07
N GLN A 74 -24.46 6.55 -18.52
CA GLN A 74 -23.70 6.55 -19.78
C GLN A 74 -22.26 6.04 -19.55
N GLY A 75 -21.87 4.95 -20.22
CA GLY A 75 -20.52 4.37 -20.16
C GLY A 75 -20.45 3.02 -20.89
N ALA A 76 -19.29 2.65 -21.44
CA ALA A 76 -19.08 1.53 -22.37
C ALA A 76 -19.43 0.12 -21.83
N ASP A 77 -19.94 0.00 -20.60
CA ASP A 77 -20.22 -1.28 -19.96
C ASP A 77 -21.50 -1.31 -19.12
N SER A 78 -22.46 -0.40 -19.34
CA SER A 78 -23.77 -0.40 -18.63
C SER A 78 -23.64 -0.49 -17.08
N SER A 79 -22.54 0.00 -16.51
CA SER A 79 -22.29 -0.09 -15.09
C SER A 79 -23.19 0.89 -14.34
N ALA A 80 -23.96 0.35 -13.37
CA ALA A 80 -24.82 1.14 -12.51
C ALA A 80 -23.98 2.17 -11.73
N VAL A 81 -24.51 3.39 -11.55
CA VAL A 81 -23.95 4.32 -10.57
C VAL A 81 -24.19 3.72 -9.19
N LEU A 82 -23.14 3.54 -8.38
CA LEU A 82 -23.26 2.92 -7.06
C LEU A 82 -23.10 3.94 -5.94
N TYR A 83 -23.76 3.68 -4.81
CA TYR A 83 -23.63 4.43 -3.57
C TYR A 83 -23.42 3.46 -2.41
N GLN A 84 -22.43 3.74 -1.55
CA GLN A 84 -22.15 2.94 -0.36
C GLN A 84 -22.42 3.73 0.91
N TYR A 85 -23.12 3.10 1.85
CA TYR A 85 -23.23 3.65 3.21
C TYR A 85 -21.98 3.32 4.00
N VAL A 86 -21.24 4.35 4.39
CA VAL A 86 -20.04 4.25 5.24
C VAL A 86 -20.28 4.92 6.60
N ASP A 87 -19.62 4.43 7.64
CA ASP A 87 -19.59 5.06 8.95
C ASP A 87 -18.26 5.82 9.10
N LEU A 88 -18.30 7.08 9.53
CA LEU A 88 -17.07 7.88 9.70
C LEU A 88 -16.41 7.51 11.04
N TRP A 89 -15.10 7.30 11.04
CA TRP A 89 -14.34 7.01 12.26
C TRP A 89 -14.52 8.10 13.32
N SER A 90 -14.56 9.36 12.92
CA SER A 90 -14.74 10.52 13.82
C SER A 90 -16.09 10.55 14.55
N ARG A 91 -17.10 9.81 14.08
CA ARG A 91 -18.47 9.92 14.60
C ARG A 91 -18.75 8.97 15.75
N ALA A 92 -19.36 9.50 16.81
CA ALA A 92 -19.79 8.70 17.95
C ALA A 92 -20.79 7.60 17.58
N THR A 93 -21.59 7.79 16.53
CA THR A 93 -22.55 6.77 16.05
C THR A 93 -21.86 5.50 15.54
N THR A 94 -20.60 5.59 15.11
CA THR A 94 -19.77 4.43 14.72
C THR A 94 -19.43 3.57 15.93
N TRP A 95 -19.32 4.19 17.10
CA TRP A 95 -18.87 3.60 18.36
C TRP A 95 -20.01 3.42 19.38
N GLY A 96 -21.23 3.15 18.88
CA GLY A 96 -22.39 2.89 19.73
C GLY A 96 -22.87 4.11 20.55
N GLY A 97 -22.54 5.33 20.11
CA GLY A 97 -22.86 6.58 20.80
C GLY A 97 -21.74 7.12 21.69
N ASN A 98 -20.63 6.39 21.84
CA ASN A 98 -19.46 6.84 22.58
C ASN A 98 -18.48 7.64 21.70
N PRO A 99 -17.56 8.42 22.29
CA PRO A 99 -16.46 9.02 21.53
C PRO A 99 -15.61 7.98 20.78
N PRO A 100 -14.86 8.38 19.73
CA PRO A 100 -13.92 7.50 19.06
C PRO A 100 -12.86 6.87 19.99
N PRO A 101 -12.30 5.70 19.63
CA PRO A 101 -11.29 4.99 20.41
C PRO A 101 -10.11 5.86 20.81
N VAL A 102 -9.63 5.67 22.04
CA VAL A 102 -8.47 6.39 22.60
C VAL A 102 -7.22 5.52 22.60
N ALA A 103 -6.07 6.07 23.01
CA ALA A 103 -4.81 5.35 23.02
C ALA A 103 -4.90 4.06 23.87
N GLY A 104 -4.38 2.95 23.34
CA GLY A 104 -4.41 1.63 23.97
C GLY A 104 -5.69 0.82 23.70
N ASP A 105 -6.77 1.44 23.21
CA ASP A 105 -8.00 0.72 22.88
C ASP A 105 -7.80 -0.26 21.72
N SER A 106 -8.59 -1.33 21.73
CA SER A 106 -8.69 -2.26 20.60
C SER A 106 -9.99 -2.07 19.85
N VAL A 107 -9.89 -2.00 18.53
CA VAL A 107 -10.99 -1.72 17.62
C VAL A 107 -11.37 -3.00 16.88
N TYR A 108 -12.67 -3.27 16.79
CA TYR A 108 -13.22 -4.35 15.99
C TYR A 108 -14.24 -3.80 14.99
N ILE A 109 -14.01 -4.03 13.70
CA ILE A 109 -14.96 -3.72 12.65
C ILE A 109 -15.62 -5.03 12.20
N PRO A 110 -16.92 -5.24 12.50
CA PRO A 110 -17.60 -6.50 12.22
C PRO A 110 -17.91 -6.69 10.73
N PRO A 111 -18.28 -7.91 10.29
CA PRO A 111 -18.68 -8.18 8.92
C PRO A 111 -19.76 -7.21 8.44
N ASN A 112 -19.76 -6.89 7.14
CA ASN A 112 -20.74 -6.01 6.48
C ASN A 112 -20.76 -4.55 6.97
N VAL A 113 -19.83 -4.14 7.83
CA VAL A 113 -19.62 -2.74 8.20
C VAL A 113 -18.46 -2.18 7.41
N THR A 114 -18.62 -0.95 6.91
CA THR A 114 -17.55 -0.18 6.27
C THR A 114 -17.33 1.10 7.07
N VAL A 115 -16.13 1.27 7.59
CA VAL A 115 -15.70 2.48 8.28
C VAL A 115 -14.75 3.27 7.38
N LEU A 116 -15.00 4.56 7.24
CA LEU A 116 -14.10 5.52 6.60
C LEU A 116 -13.24 6.16 7.69
N LEU A 117 -11.92 5.97 7.61
CA LEU A 117 -10.94 6.65 8.45
C LEU A 117 -10.76 8.08 7.94
N ASP A 118 -11.48 9.02 8.56
CA ASP A 118 -11.51 10.45 8.21
C ASP A 118 -10.63 11.32 9.13
N VAL A 119 -10.11 10.74 10.21
CA VAL A 119 -9.22 11.38 11.19
C VAL A 119 -8.11 10.42 11.60
N SER A 120 -6.93 10.93 11.95
CA SER A 120 -5.83 10.11 12.47
C SER A 120 -6.19 9.43 13.78
N THR A 121 -5.75 8.19 13.97
CA THR A 121 -5.95 7.45 15.21
C THR A 121 -4.88 7.81 16.25
N PRO A 122 -5.20 7.72 17.55
CA PRO A 122 -4.16 7.55 18.57
C PRO A 122 -3.46 6.19 18.38
N VAL A 123 -2.43 5.90 19.18
CA VAL A 123 -1.77 4.58 19.19
C VAL A 123 -2.72 3.53 19.77
N LEU A 124 -3.35 2.74 18.91
CA LEU A 124 -4.29 1.69 19.29
C LEU A 124 -3.55 0.40 19.70
N GLY A 125 -4.18 -0.41 20.55
CA GLY A 125 -3.68 -1.73 20.87
C GLY A 125 -3.76 -2.66 19.66
N ALA A 126 -4.98 -2.92 19.17
CA ALA A 126 -5.20 -3.74 17.98
C ALA A 126 -6.36 -3.22 17.14
N VAL A 127 -6.28 -3.40 15.83
CA VAL A 127 -7.37 -3.13 14.88
C VAL A 127 -7.73 -4.44 14.18
N VAL A 128 -8.90 -4.99 14.46
CA VAL A 128 -9.39 -6.26 13.92
C VAL A 128 -10.49 -6.00 12.90
N LEU A 129 -10.28 -6.43 11.66
CA LEU A 129 -11.17 -6.17 10.54
C LEU A 129 -11.79 -7.45 10.01
N ASP A 130 -13.03 -7.74 10.43
CA ASP A 130 -13.91 -8.69 9.75
C ASP A 130 -14.78 -7.97 8.68
N GLY A 131 -14.97 -6.65 8.82
CA GLY A 131 -15.54 -5.75 7.82
C GLY A 131 -14.47 -4.93 7.08
N SER A 132 -14.83 -3.74 6.59
CA SER A 132 -13.94 -2.90 5.77
C SER A 132 -13.52 -1.63 6.49
N LEU A 133 -12.22 -1.33 6.48
CA LEU A 133 -11.66 -0.02 6.82
C LEU A 133 -11.08 0.61 5.55
N THR A 134 -11.54 1.81 5.20
CA THR A 134 -11.04 2.57 4.04
C THR A 134 -10.59 3.95 4.48
N PHE A 135 -9.55 4.51 3.86
CA PHE A 135 -9.08 5.86 4.17
C PHE A 135 -9.89 6.91 3.40
N ASP A 136 -10.14 8.06 4.03
CA ASP A 136 -10.71 9.22 3.32
C ASP A 136 -9.70 9.80 2.34
N ASP A 137 -10.08 9.84 1.08
CA ASP A 137 -9.28 10.34 -0.05
C ASP A 137 -9.51 11.82 -0.35
N ASN A 138 -10.46 12.46 0.34
CA ASN A 138 -10.80 13.87 0.17
C ASN A 138 -10.05 14.81 1.14
N ASN A 139 -9.31 14.24 2.09
CA ASN A 139 -8.61 15.03 3.09
C ASN A 139 -7.28 15.59 2.55
N SER A 140 -7.02 16.87 2.84
CA SER A 140 -5.75 17.54 2.48
C SER A 140 -4.62 17.30 3.49
N THR A 141 -4.96 16.86 4.71
CA THR A 141 -3.99 16.49 5.75
C THR A 141 -3.65 15.01 5.70
N GLU A 142 -2.47 14.63 6.20
CA GLU A 142 -2.09 13.23 6.36
C GLU A 142 -3.01 12.55 7.38
N ILE A 143 -3.51 11.36 7.05
CA ILE A 143 -4.27 10.49 7.94
C ILE A 143 -3.35 9.37 8.41
N GLN A 144 -3.19 9.26 9.73
CA GLN A 144 -2.35 8.24 10.35
C GLN A 144 -3.20 7.14 10.98
N LEU A 145 -2.88 5.88 10.67
CA LEU A 145 -3.37 4.71 11.39
C LEU A 145 -2.23 4.16 12.24
N GLN A 146 -2.34 4.33 13.54
CA GLN A 146 -1.33 3.92 14.51
C GLN A 146 -1.86 2.77 15.36
N ALA A 147 -1.18 1.63 15.34
CA ALA A 147 -1.58 0.46 16.13
C ALA A 147 -0.41 -0.47 16.42
N SER A 148 -0.49 -1.28 17.48
CA SER A 148 0.45 -2.39 17.65
C SER A 148 0.16 -3.57 16.73
N TYR A 149 -1.11 -3.82 16.40
CA TYR A 149 -1.50 -4.90 15.49
C TYR A 149 -2.65 -4.45 14.59
N ILE A 150 -2.58 -4.81 13.32
CA ILE A 150 -3.70 -4.68 12.38
C ILE A 150 -3.99 -6.07 11.83
N LEU A 151 -5.09 -6.69 12.26
CA LEU A 151 -5.49 -8.03 11.85
C LEU A 151 -6.66 -7.93 10.86
N VAL A 152 -6.39 -8.11 9.59
CA VAL A 152 -7.39 -8.16 8.52
C VAL A 152 -7.91 -9.60 8.39
N LYS A 153 -9.03 -9.90 9.02
CA LYS A 153 -9.56 -11.26 9.20
C LYS A 153 -10.87 -11.45 8.45
N GLY A 154 -10.83 -11.79 7.17
CA GLY A 154 -12.03 -11.89 6.32
C GLY A 154 -12.57 -10.54 5.85
N GLY A 155 -12.08 -9.44 6.42
CA GLY A 155 -12.40 -8.08 6.04
C GLY A 155 -11.48 -7.47 4.99
N ASN A 156 -11.52 -6.13 4.87
CA ASN A 156 -10.74 -5.37 3.91
C ASN A 156 -10.04 -4.18 4.57
N LEU A 157 -8.80 -3.93 4.18
CA LEU A 157 -8.10 -2.67 4.41
C LEU A 157 -7.78 -2.03 3.06
N THR A 158 -8.34 -0.86 2.79
CA THR A 158 -8.25 -0.21 1.47
C THR A 158 -7.75 1.22 1.58
N ILE A 159 -6.70 1.55 0.83
CA ILE A 159 -6.17 2.90 0.70
C ILE A 159 -6.00 3.19 -0.78
N GLY A 160 -7.04 3.77 -1.38
CA GLY A 160 -7.15 3.89 -2.84
C GLY A 160 -7.28 2.54 -3.54
N THR A 161 -7.53 2.60 -4.85
CA THR A 161 -7.67 1.44 -5.73
C THR A 161 -7.02 1.73 -7.07
N PRO A 162 -6.76 0.74 -7.93
CA PRO A 162 -6.20 1.01 -9.26
C PRO A 162 -7.10 1.90 -10.11
N ALA A 163 -8.42 1.77 -9.97
CA ALA A 163 -9.41 2.61 -10.66
C ALA A 163 -9.52 4.04 -10.09
N SER A 164 -9.17 4.22 -8.81
CA SER A 164 -9.19 5.50 -8.12
C SER A 164 -8.03 5.56 -7.12
N PRO A 165 -6.81 5.91 -7.59
CA PRO A 165 -5.63 5.96 -6.73
C PRO A 165 -5.76 7.02 -5.63
N TYR A 166 -5.23 6.71 -4.45
CA TYR A 166 -5.32 7.58 -3.28
C TYR A 166 -4.57 8.89 -3.50
N LEU A 167 -5.30 10.01 -3.42
CA LEU A 167 -4.75 11.36 -3.65
C LEU A 167 -4.22 12.02 -2.36
N GLY A 168 -4.69 11.57 -1.20
CA GLY A 168 -4.29 12.10 0.11
C GLY A 168 -2.88 11.70 0.54
N ARG A 169 -2.61 11.73 1.84
CA ARG A 169 -1.41 11.14 2.44
C ARG A 169 -1.84 10.21 3.56
N ALA A 170 -1.43 8.95 3.49
CA ALA A 170 -1.76 7.91 4.45
C ALA A 170 -0.46 7.37 5.04
N ARG A 171 -0.44 7.22 6.36
CA ARG A 171 0.68 6.64 7.09
C ARG A 171 0.17 5.56 8.03
N ILE A 172 0.72 4.37 7.94
CA ILE A 172 0.49 3.29 8.90
C ILE A 172 1.76 3.12 9.71
N THR A 173 1.68 3.41 11.00
CA THR A 173 2.81 3.25 11.93
C THR A 173 2.49 2.10 12.87
N LEU A 174 3.31 1.06 12.84
CA LEU A 174 3.19 -0.07 13.73
C LEU A 174 3.99 0.20 15.00
N HIS A 175 3.38 0.03 16.16
CA HIS A 175 3.95 0.36 17.46
C HIS A 175 4.27 -0.87 18.30
N GLY A 176 5.37 -0.86 19.03
CA GLY A 176 5.59 -1.81 20.12
C GLY A 176 7.04 -2.25 20.29
N PRO A 177 7.45 -2.56 21.54
CA PRO A 177 8.80 -2.96 21.89
C PRO A 177 9.06 -4.46 21.62
N PRO A 178 10.32 -4.93 21.71
CA PRO A 178 10.68 -6.34 21.46
C PRO A 178 9.99 -7.38 22.35
N TYR A 179 9.51 -6.99 23.54
CA TYR A 179 8.78 -7.88 24.45
C TYR A 179 7.25 -7.88 24.21
N SER A 180 6.80 -7.28 23.10
CA SER A 180 5.40 -7.32 22.67
C SER A 180 4.93 -8.76 22.51
N ARG A 181 3.68 -9.04 22.91
CA ARG A 181 3.11 -10.38 22.77
C ARG A 181 2.91 -10.70 21.30
N GLU A 182 3.36 -11.86 20.87
CA GLU A 182 3.15 -12.26 19.48
C GLU A 182 1.71 -12.69 19.23
N LEU A 183 1.16 -12.29 18.08
CA LEU A 183 0.01 -12.95 17.53
C LEU A 183 0.44 -14.33 17.03
N PRO A 184 -0.25 -15.42 17.41
CA PRO A 184 0.06 -16.75 16.92
C PRO A 184 0.16 -16.76 15.38
N GLN A 185 1.27 -17.28 14.86
CA GLN A 185 1.63 -17.37 13.43
C GLN A 185 2.02 -16.06 12.73
N TYR A 186 1.80 -14.88 13.33
CA TYR A 186 2.10 -13.60 12.69
C TYR A 186 3.24 -12.81 13.34
N GLY A 187 3.64 -13.20 14.55
CA GLY A 187 4.59 -12.45 15.35
C GLY A 187 3.94 -11.21 15.96
N ALA A 188 4.78 -10.29 16.44
CA ALA A 188 4.32 -9.01 16.96
C ALA A 188 4.49 -7.88 15.95
N LYS A 189 3.82 -6.75 16.21
CA LYS A 189 3.95 -5.51 15.41
C LYS A 189 3.64 -5.73 13.94
N THR A 190 2.43 -6.14 13.58
CA THR A 190 2.18 -6.64 12.21
C THR A 190 0.84 -6.20 11.64
N ILE A 191 0.84 -5.99 10.32
CA ILE A 191 -0.36 -6.07 9.49
C ILE A 191 -0.52 -7.54 9.08
N ALA A 192 -1.34 -8.27 9.83
CA ALA A 192 -1.63 -9.67 9.60
C ALA A 192 -2.88 -9.83 8.72
N VAL A 193 -2.76 -10.53 7.60
CA VAL A 193 -3.87 -10.74 6.65
C VAL A 193 -4.30 -12.20 6.66
N ARG A 194 -5.48 -12.46 7.23
CA ARG A 194 -6.10 -13.79 7.37
C ARG A 194 -7.41 -13.89 6.62
N TYR A 195 -7.42 -14.51 5.44
CA TYR A 195 -8.64 -14.61 4.60
C TYR A 195 -9.24 -13.25 4.20
N GLY A 196 -8.52 -12.15 4.42
CA GLY A 196 -8.95 -10.79 4.08
C GLY A 196 -8.18 -10.24 2.89
N ASN A 197 -8.50 -9.00 2.52
CA ASN A 197 -7.90 -8.32 1.38
C ASN A 197 -7.26 -7.00 1.83
N VAL A 198 -6.03 -6.77 1.39
CA VAL A 198 -5.34 -5.48 1.55
C VAL A 198 -5.07 -4.91 0.17
N VAL A 199 -5.61 -3.72 -0.10
CA VAL A 199 -5.41 -3.01 -1.37
C VAL A 199 -4.91 -1.61 -1.08
N MET A 200 -3.75 -1.27 -1.63
CA MET A 200 -3.14 0.03 -1.50
C MET A 200 -2.64 0.51 -2.85
N CYS A 201 -3.21 1.59 -3.35
CA CYS A 201 -2.82 2.21 -4.61
C CYS A 201 -2.89 3.72 -4.43
N GLY A 202 -1.73 4.38 -4.50
CA GLY A 202 -1.61 5.83 -4.36
C GLY A 202 -1.36 6.50 -5.71
N ALA A 203 -1.61 7.81 -5.77
CA ALA A 203 -1.12 8.61 -6.89
C ALA A 203 0.40 8.44 -7.05
N PRO A 204 0.90 8.17 -8.27
CA PRO A 204 2.29 7.77 -8.48
C PRO A 204 3.27 8.94 -8.33
N LYS A 205 4.45 8.61 -7.80
CA LYS A 205 5.68 9.34 -8.13
C LYS A 205 6.25 8.70 -9.39
N VAL A 206 6.56 9.52 -10.40
CA VAL A 206 6.99 9.07 -11.73
C VAL A 206 8.36 9.66 -12.04
N PRO A 207 9.38 8.82 -12.28
CA PRO A 207 9.36 7.38 -12.00
C PRO A 207 9.30 7.11 -10.48
N THR A 208 8.94 5.89 -10.11
CA THR A 208 8.92 5.38 -8.72
C THR A 208 10.29 5.55 -8.07
N TRP A 209 11.32 5.18 -8.82
CA TRP A 209 12.73 5.35 -8.50
C TRP A 209 13.45 5.55 -9.83
N THR A 210 14.64 6.14 -9.80
CA THR A 210 15.51 6.28 -10.97
C THR A 210 16.94 6.02 -10.54
N GLN A 211 17.92 6.30 -11.40
CA GLN A 211 19.34 6.17 -11.09
C GLN A 211 20.05 7.51 -11.24
N LEU A 212 21.20 7.65 -10.58
CA LEU A 212 22.09 8.79 -10.79
C LEU A 212 22.57 8.85 -12.24
N ALA A 213 22.50 10.03 -12.87
CA ALA A 213 23.10 10.31 -14.17
C ALA A 213 24.54 10.87 -14.06
N ALA A 214 24.96 11.25 -12.86
CA ALA A 214 26.35 11.63 -12.55
C ALA A 214 26.69 11.17 -11.13
N THR A 215 27.96 10.83 -10.88
CA THR A 215 28.43 10.48 -9.54
C THR A 215 28.20 11.64 -8.58
N ALA A 216 27.65 11.33 -7.41
CA ALA A 216 27.54 12.24 -6.28
C ALA A 216 28.62 11.86 -5.27
N ASP A 217 29.50 12.80 -4.94
CA ASP A 217 30.61 12.58 -4.01
C ASP A 217 30.26 13.02 -2.59
N VAL A 218 31.06 12.56 -1.62
CA VAL A 218 30.94 12.98 -0.22
C VAL A 218 30.96 14.51 -0.13
N GLY A 219 29.96 15.08 0.54
CA GLY A 219 29.80 16.53 0.70
C GLY A 219 28.92 17.20 -0.36
N ASP A 220 28.56 16.51 -1.44
CA ASP A 220 27.65 17.07 -2.44
C ASP A 220 26.24 17.25 -1.86
N THR A 221 25.61 18.38 -2.18
CA THR A 221 24.22 18.70 -1.82
C THR A 221 23.30 18.73 -3.03
N GLN A 222 23.73 18.11 -4.13
CA GLN A 222 22.99 18.05 -5.39
C GLN A 222 23.12 16.67 -6.02
N LEU A 223 22.04 16.18 -6.62
CA LEU A 223 22.04 14.93 -7.38
C LEU A 223 21.57 15.21 -8.80
N VAL A 224 22.26 14.63 -9.78
CA VAL A 224 21.79 14.61 -11.17
C VAL A 224 21.18 13.24 -11.41
N LEU A 225 19.88 13.20 -11.68
CA LEU A 225 19.11 11.97 -11.92
C LEU A 225 18.89 11.75 -13.40
N ALA A 226 18.81 10.48 -13.81
CA ALA A 226 18.39 10.10 -15.16
C ALA A 226 16.87 10.30 -15.32
N GLY A 227 16.48 10.92 -16.44
CA GLY A 227 15.10 11.17 -16.82
C GLY A 227 14.43 12.35 -16.10
N ASN A 228 13.21 12.64 -16.53
CA ASN A 228 12.32 13.59 -15.87
C ASN A 228 11.66 12.96 -14.62
N VAL A 229 11.59 13.70 -13.52
CA VAL A 229 10.91 13.28 -12.28
C VAL A 229 9.79 14.24 -11.92
N ASN A 230 8.66 13.73 -11.44
CA ASN A 230 7.56 14.55 -10.89
C ASN A 230 7.70 14.84 -9.38
N TRP A 231 8.90 14.62 -8.83
CA TRP A 231 9.21 14.82 -7.43
C TRP A 231 9.24 16.31 -7.10
N VAL A 232 8.98 16.68 -5.86
CA VAL A 232 8.78 18.08 -5.44
C VAL A 232 9.59 18.42 -4.19
N PRO A 233 9.90 19.71 -3.96
CA PRO A 233 10.50 20.14 -2.70
C PRO A 233 9.70 19.66 -1.48
N GLY A 234 10.40 19.19 -0.45
CA GLY A 234 9.82 18.57 0.74
C GLY A 234 9.66 17.06 0.66
N ASP A 235 9.82 16.44 -0.51
CA ASP A 235 9.91 14.97 -0.61
C ASP A 235 11.23 14.48 0.01
N ALA A 236 11.15 13.45 0.85
CA ALA A 236 12.28 12.66 1.31
C ALA A 236 12.70 11.66 0.23
N ILE A 237 14.01 11.54 0.03
CA ILE A 237 14.64 10.55 -0.85
C ILE A 237 15.65 9.70 -0.08
N ALA A 238 15.93 8.53 -0.64
CA ALA A 238 17.05 7.70 -0.23
C ALA A 238 17.87 7.27 -1.46
N VAL A 239 19.19 7.22 -1.31
CA VAL A 239 20.16 6.82 -2.32
C VAL A 239 20.75 5.47 -1.93
N ALA A 240 20.66 4.49 -2.83
CA ALA A 240 21.18 3.14 -2.64
C ALA A 240 22.72 3.14 -2.66
N SER A 241 23.32 2.17 -1.97
CA SER A 241 24.78 2.05 -1.95
C SER A 241 25.30 1.59 -3.32
N SER A 242 26.35 2.25 -3.79
CA SER A 242 27.17 1.79 -4.92
C SER A 242 28.58 1.33 -4.49
N SER A 243 28.78 1.09 -3.18
CA SER A 243 30.07 0.69 -2.62
C SER A 243 30.07 -0.79 -2.22
N PHE A 244 31.18 -1.26 -1.65
CA PHE A 244 31.24 -2.61 -1.07
C PHE A 244 30.26 -2.80 0.11
N TYR A 245 29.95 -1.73 0.85
CA TYR A 245 29.10 -1.81 2.03
C TYR A 245 27.66 -1.43 1.70
N ALA A 246 26.72 -2.35 1.91
CA ALA A 246 25.29 -2.08 1.69
C ALA A 246 24.73 -0.93 2.54
N THR A 247 25.38 -0.60 3.66
CA THR A 247 24.99 0.46 4.60
C THR A 247 25.47 1.86 4.19
N HIS A 248 26.24 1.99 3.11
CA HIS A 248 26.61 3.30 2.56
C HIS A 248 25.46 3.89 1.73
N THR A 249 24.34 4.11 2.39
CA THR A 249 23.15 4.78 1.85
C THR A 249 23.01 6.15 2.47
N ASP A 250 22.39 7.08 1.75
CA ASP A 250 22.09 8.43 2.24
C ASP A 250 20.60 8.73 2.13
N GLU A 251 20.10 9.55 3.05
CA GLU A 251 18.77 10.14 3.00
C GLU A 251 18.88 11.68 2.97
N ALA A 252 17.95 12.32 2.28
CA ALA A 252 17.86 13.78 2.23
C ALA A 252 16.45 14.25 1.88
N ILE A 253 16.16 15.53 2.17
CA ILE A 253 14.95 16.22 1.70
C ILE A 253 15.28 17.06 0.47
N ILE A 254 14.44 16.96 -0.56
CA ILE A 254 14.56 17.78 -1.76
C ILE A 254 14.21 19.24 -1.41
N THR A 255 15.10 20.18 -1.76
CA THR A 255 14.87 21.62 -1.63
C THR A 255 14.49 22.29 -2.94
N SER A 256 14.93 21.76 -4.09
CA SER A 256 14.50 22.20 -5.42
C SER A 256 14.69 21.12 -6.47
N VAL A 257 13.87 21.16 -7.53
CA VAL A 257 13.96 20.25 -8.69
C VAL A 257 13.97 21.07 -9.98
N SER A 258 14.83 20.72 -10.93
CA SER A 258 14.80 21.25 -12.29
C SER A 258 15.10 20.17 -13.32
N TYR A 259 14.30 20.08 -14.37
CA TYR A 259 14.48 19.14 -15.48
C TYR A 259 15.13 19.81 -16.68
N ASP A 260 16.14 19.17 -17.25
CA ASP A 260 16.80 19.56 -18.50
C ASP A 260 16.42 18.58 -19.63
N PRO A 261 15.58 19.00 -20.59
CA PRO A 261 15.17 18.15 -21.70
C PRO A 261 16.27 17.89 -22.73
N SER A 262 17.38 18.64 -22.72
CA SER A 262 18.49 18.45 -23.67
C SER A 262 19.37 17.26 -23.30
N THR A 263 19.46 16.97 -21.99
CA THR A 263 20.22 15.85 -21.43
C THR A 263 19.33 14.73 -20.92
N ASP A 264 18.01 14.94 -20.88
CA ASP A 264 17.03 14.05 -20.25
C ASP A 264 17.44 13.72 -18.79
N THR A 265 17.72 14.76 -18.01
CA THR A 265 18.13 14.63 -16.60
C THR A 265 17.41 15.61 -15.70
N SER A 266 17.25 15.22 -14.43
CA SER A 266 16.69 16.08 -13.39
C SER A 266 17.75 16.41 -12.35
N LEU A 267 17.98 17.70 -12.07
CA LEU A 267 18.83 18.17 -10.99
C LEU A 267 18.00 18.36 -9.71
N LEU A 268 18.38 17.65 -8.66
CA LEU A 268 17.87 17.84 -7.31
C LEU A 268 18.86 18.65 -6.49
N LYS A 269 18.37 19.61 -5.71
CA LYS A 269 19.12 20.17 -4.57
C LYS A 269 18.57 19.59 -3.27
N LEU A 270 19.46 19.38 -2.31
CA LEU A 270 19.18 18.68 -1.06
C LEU A 270 19.39 19.59 0.14
N ASP A 271 18.75 19.26 1.26
CA ASP A 271 18.97 19.91 2.55
C ASP A 271 20.21 19.39 3.29
N THR A 272 20.62 18.15 2.96
CA THR A 272 21.68 17.39 3.60
C THR A 272 22.74 17.01 2.57
N ALA A 273 24.02 17.10 2.95
CA ALA A 273 25.13 16.67 2.12
C ALA A 273 25.30 15.14 2.15
N MET A 274 25.67 14.53 1.02
CA MET A 274 25.93 13.09 0.92
C MET A 274 27.07 12.68 1.86
N ARG A 275 26.87 11.62 2.63
CA ARG A 275 27.89 11.07 3.54
C ARG A 275 28.80 10.10 2.80
N TYR A 276 28.33 9.50 1.71
CA TYR A 276 29.06 8.53 0.91
C TYR A 276 29.08 8.94 -0.56
N THR A 277 30.08 8.45 -1.30
CA THR A 277 30.08 8.57 -2.77
C THR A 277 29.12 7.54 -3.37
N HIS A 278 28.24 8.01 -4.26
CA HIS A 278 27.28 7.22 -5.01
C HIS A 278 27.56 7.35 -6.51
N LEU A 279 27.84 6.22 -7.16
CA LEU A 279 28.28 6.21 -8.55
C LEU A 279 27.13 6.55 -9.50
N GLY A 280 27.42 7.36 -10.51
CA GLY A 280 26.54 7.63 -11.65
C GLY A 280 27.19 7.18 -12.97
N VAL A 281 27.87 6.03 -12.94
CA VAL A 281 28.71 5.56 -14.05
C VAL A 281 28.16 4.29 -14.68
N ILE A 282 28.13 4.26 -16.01
CA ILE A 282 28.01 3.02 -16.79
C ILE A 282 29.39 2.65 -17.28
N VAL A 283 29.90 1.51 -16.83
CA VAL A 283 31.21 1.01 -17.24
C VAL A 283 31.10 0.49 -18.68
N PRO A 284 31.94 0.99 -19.60
CA PRO A 284 31.93 0.55 -20.99
C PRO A 284 32.41 -0.90 -21.12
N PRO A 285 32.17 -1.55 -22.26
CA PRO A 285 32.62 -2.92 -22.48
C PRO A 285 34.14 -3.05 -22.39
N THR A 286 34.60 -4.11 -21.72
CA THR A 286 36.03 -4.41 -21.65
C THR A 286 36.56 -4.77 -23.05
N PRO A 287 37.73 -4.24 -23.47
CA PRO A 287 38.34 -4.63 -24.74
C PRO A 287 38.49 -6.16 -24.83
N GLY A 288 37.90 -6.76 -25.87
CA GLY A 288 37.89 -8.20 -26.08
C GLY A 288 36.70 -8.95 -25.50
N ASP A 289 35.71 -8.29 -24.87
CA ASP A 289 34.43 -8.93 -24.53
C ASP A 289 33.64 -9.24 -25.81
N PRO A 290 33.44 -10.51 -26.19
CA PRO A 290 32.75 -10.88 -27.44
C PRO A 290 31.28 -10.46 -27.47
N TYR A 291 30.71 -10.07 -26.32
CA TYR A 291 29.30 -9.68 -26.20
C TYR A 291 29.10 -8.16 -26.06
N ASN A 292 30.17 -7.36 -26.07
CA ASN A 292 30.13 -5.90 -25.96
C ASN A 292 29.23 -5.40 -24.80
N ARG A 293 29.31 -6.06 -23.63
CA ARG A 293 28.42 -5.80 -22.50
C ARG A 293 28.92 -4.62 -21.67
N THR A 294 28.01 -3.73 -21.30
CA THR A 294 28.24 -2.68 -20.31
C THR A 294 27.85 -3.18 -18.92
N ILE A 295 28.38 -2.52 -17.88
CA ILE A 295 27.94 -2.71 -16.50
C ILE A 295 27.38 -1.38 -16.02
N ASP A 296 26.08 -1.33 -15.77
CA ASP A 296 25.46 -0.15 -15.15
C ASP A 296 25.74 -0.18 -13.66
N MET A 297 26.58 0.76 -13.18
CA MET A 297 26.92 0.91 -11.76
C MET A 297 26.22 2.11 -11.12
N ARG A 298 25.24 2.70 -11.81
CA ARG A 298 24.54 3.89 -11.33
C ARG A 298 23.67 3.53 -10.12
N ALA A 299 23.89 4.23 -9.01
CA ALA A 299 23.12 4.06 -7.78
C ALA A 299 21.66 4.43 -8.01
N GLU A 300 20.75 3.60 -7.49
CA GLU A 300 19.33 3.90 -7.46
C GLU A 300 19.01 5.02 -6.46
N VAL A 301 18.04 5.86 -6.83
CA VAL A 301 17.47 6.91 -5.99
C VAL A 301 15.97 6.69 -5.91
N ALA A 302 15.46 6.55 -4.70
CA ALA A 302 14.05 6.34 -4.40
C ALA A 302 13.45 7.57 -3.72
N VAL A 303 12.21 7.91 -4.06
CA VAL A 303 11.41 8.84 -3.26
C VAL A 303 10.64 8.07 -2.18
N LEU A 304 10.92 8.39 -0.93
CA LEU A 304 10.29 7.81 0.26
C LEU A 304 8.97 8.50 0.61
N SER A 305 8.86 9.81 0.33
CA SER A 305 7.60 10.55 0.49
C SER A 305 6.57 10.14 -0.55
N ARG A 306 5.75 9.16 -0.19
CA ARG A 306 4.69 8.61 -1.03
C ARG A 306 3.32 8.85 -0.44
N ARG A 307 2.29 8.54 -1.23
CA ARG A 307 0.89 8.69 -0.81
C ARG A 307 0.53 7.74 0.31
N ILE A 308 1.17 6.57 0.36
CA ILE A 308 0.92 5.53 1.35
C ILE A 308 2.28 5.08 1.90
N VAL A 309 2.51 5.31 3.18
CA VAL A 309 3.74 4.92 3.89
C VAL A 309 3.40 3.93 4.99
N ILE A 310 4.20 2.87 5.12
CA ILE A 310 4.12 1.86 6.17
C ILE A 310 5.48 1.78 6.87
N GLU A 311 5.50 1.93 8.19
CA GLU A 311 6.74 2.00 8.98
C GLU A 311 6.58 1.46 10.40
N GLY A 312 7.71 1.21 11.07
CA GLY A 312 7.76 1.05 12.52
C GLY A 312 7.84 2.41 13.23
N ASP A 313 7.47 2.44 14.51
CA ASP A 313 7.58 3.66 15.31
C ASP A 313 9.03 4.10 15.59
N ASP A 314 9.27 5.40 15.68
CA ASP A 314 10.58 6.02 15.85
C ASP A 314 11.16 5.88 17.26
N ILE A 315 10.40 5.36 18.23
CA ILE A 315 10.82 5.21 19.63
C ILE A 315 11.45 3.84 19.86
N ASP A 316 10.74 2.78 19.48
CA ASP A 316 11.10 1.40 19.74
C ASP A 316 11.76 0.75 18.52
N SER A 317 11.32 1.04 17.29
CA SER A 317 11.83 0.28 16.15
C SER A 317 13.28 0.53 15.84
N GLU A 318 13.68 1.78 15.67
CA GLU A 318 15.07 2.13 15.40
C GLU A 318 15.96 1.78 16.60
N ARG A 319 15.51 2.11 17.81
CA ARG A 319 16.25 1.89 19.05
C ARG A 319 16.60 0.42 19.28
N TRP A 320 15.65 -0.48 19.03
CA TRP A 320 15.80 -1.91 19.31
C TRP A 320 16.07 -2.74 18.07
N LEU A 321 16.11 -2.13 16.89
CA LEU A 321 16.17 -2.85 15.62
C LEU A 321 15.05 -3.91 15.55
N TYR A 322 13.85 -3.50 15.95
CA TYR A 322 12.70 -4.40 16.13
C TYR A 322 11.45 -3.82 15.49
N GLY A 323 10.87 -4.57 14.57
CA GLY A 323 10.08 -3.95 13.54
C GLY A 323 8.73 -4.53 13.24
N GLY A 324 8.00 -3.80 12.42
CA GLY A 324 6.73 -4.25 11.89
C GLY A 324 6.76 -4.69 10.44
N GLN A 325 5.90 -5.65 10.11
CA GLN A 325 5.82 -6.23 8.76
C GLN A 325 4.38 -6.38 8.30
N ILE A 326 4.19 -6.49 6.97
CA ILE A 326 2.98 -7.06 6.39
C ILE A 326 3.18 -8.57 6.28
N MET A 327 2.33 -9.36 6.92
CA MET A 327 2.33 -10.81 6.78
C MET A 327 0.99 -11.29 6.23
N VAL A 328 1.05 -11.93 5.07
CA VAL A 328 -0.13 -12.33 4.29
C VAL A 328 -0.24 -13.84 4.26
N GLY A 329 -1.42 -14.35 4.64
CA GLY A 329 -1.67 -15.77 4.72
C GLY A 329 -1.29 -16.34 6.08
N VAL A 330 -1.38 -17.67 6.18
CA VAL A 330 -1.13 -18.46 7.40
C VAL A 330 -0.69 -19.84 7.01
N SER A 331 0.09 -20.45 7.90
CA SER A 331 0.34 -21.87 7.84
C SER A 331 -0.94 -22.65 8.22
N THR A 332 -1.55 -23.31 7.24
CA THR A 332 -2.69 -24.21 7.49
C THR A 332 -2.50 -25.54 6.76
N PRO A 333 -3.05 -26.65 7.28
CA PRO A 333 -3.06 -27.92 6.57
C PRO A 333 -3.61 -27.79 5.14
N ARG A 334 -3.15 -28.66 4.23
CA ARG A 334 -3.48 -28.67 2.79
C ARG A 334 -4.99 -28.60 2.48
N SER A 335 -5.83 -29.07 3.40
CA SER A 335 -7.29 -29.12 3.28
C SER A 335 -8.01 -27.77 3.27
N PHE A 336 -7.33 -26.64 3.56
CA PHE A 336 -7.92 -25.31 3.51
C PHE A 336 -7.26 -24.43 2.43
N PRO A 337 -8.00 -23.98 1.40
CA PRO A 337 -7.47 -22.98 0.46
C PRO A 337 -7.32 -21.63 1.19
N VAL A 338 -6.10 -21.10 1.29
CA VAL A 338 -5.89 -19.77 1.86
C VAL A 338 -6.17 -18.72 0.78
N ARG A 339 -7.13 -17.84 1.08
CA ARG A 339 -7.58 -16.73 0.23
C ARG A 339 -7.31 -15.39 0.91
N ALA A 340 -6.07 -15.16 1.36
CA ALA A 340 -5.63 -13.81 1.70
C ALA A 340 -5.17 -13.13 0.41
N GLN A 341 -5.40 -11.83 0.26
CA GLN A 341 -4.95 -11.08 -0.91
C GLN A 341 -4.20 -9.83 -0.46
N LEU A 342 -3.12 -9.54 -1.18
CA LEU A 342 -2.35 -8.32 -1.05
C LEU A 342 -2.16 -7.75 -2.45
N GLN A 343 -2.53 -6.49 -2.61
CA GLN A 343 -2.30 -5.70 -3.80
C GLN A 343 -1.70 -4.36 -3.39
N LEU A 344 -0.39 -4.22 -3.58
CA LEU A 344 0.34 -2.98 -3.39
C LEU A 344 0.76 -2.48 -4.77
N GLU A 345 0.44 -1.23 -5.06
CA GLU A 345 0.75 -0.59 -6.33
C GLU A 345 1.52 0.71 -6.12
N GLN A 346 1.72 1.46 -7.21
CA GLN A 346 2.33 2.78 -7.20
C GLN A 346 1.90 3.64 -6.00
N GLY A 347 2.84 4.45 -5.51
CA GLY A 347 2.57 5.34 -4.39
C GLY A 347 2.59 4.67 -3.01
N VAL A 348 2.99 3.39 -2.92
CA VAL A 348 3.29 2.69 -1.66
C VAL A 348 4.80 2.71 -1.36
N CYS A 349 5.17 3.07 -0.13
CA CYS A 349 6.49 2.90 0.46
C CYS A 349 6.39 2.06 1.74
N ILE A 350 7.25 1.07 1.89
CA ILE A 350 7.42 0.31 3.13
C ILE A 350 8.84 0.59 3.60
N HIS A 351 9.00 1.37 4.67
CA HIS A 351 10.34 1.76 5.09
C HIS A 351 10.50 1.84 6.59
N HIS A 352 11.75 1.80 7.06
CA HIS A 352 12.06 1.88 8.49
C HIS A 352 11.22 0.85 9.27
N THR A 353 11.07 -0.33 8.68
CA THR A 353 10.22 -1.37 9.24
C THR A 353 10.94 -2.14 10.31
N TYR A 354 12.26 -2.31 10.24
CA TYR A 354 13.10 -3.11 11.16
C TYR A 354 12.63 -4.57 11.34
N ASN A 355 11.86 -5.04 10.37
CA ASN A 355 11.39 -6.40 10.13
C ASN A 355 11.18 -6.50 8.61
N ARG A 356 10.76 -7.65 8.09
CA ARG A 356 10.55 -7.83 6.65
C ARG A 356 9.55 -6.80 6.12
N ALA A 357 9.68 -6.41 4.86
CA ALA A 357 8.73 -5.48 4.27
C ALA A 357 7.38 -6.17 4.03
N ALA A 358 7.40 -7.29 3.31
CA ALA A 358 6.23 -8.12 3.04
C ALA A 358 6.57 -9.62 3.05
N THR A 359 5.88 -10.37 3.90
CA THR A 359 5.95 -11.83 3.99
C THR A 359 4.69 -12.44 3.38
N ILE A 360 4.87 -13.30 2.37
CA ILE A 360 3.80 -14.06 1.73
C ILE A 360 3.95 -15.52 2.15
N HIS A 361 3.03 -15.99 2.98
CA HIS A 361 3.09 -17.30 3.62
C HIS A 361 1.84 -18.13 3.30
N GLY A 362 2.03 -19.11 2.42
CA GLY A 362 0.98 -20.04 2.01
C GLY A 362 -0.19 -19.41 1.26
N THR A 363 0.06 -18.31 0.54
CA THR A 363 -0.93 -17.66 -0.32
C THR A 363 -0.40 -17.35 -1.73
N HIS A 364 -1.29 -16.95 -2.63
CA HIS A 364 -1.06 -16.90 -4.07
C HIS A 364 -1.66 -15.62 -4.67
N ASN A 365 -1.22 -15.29 -5.88
CA ASN A 365 -1.75 -14.17 -6.67
C ASN A 365 -1.65 -12.80 -5.97
N VAL A 366 -0.60 -12.58 -5.18
CA VAL A 366 -0.26 -11.26 -4.63
C VAL A 366 0.33 -10.39 -5.74
N LEU A 367 -0.02 -9.10 -5.72
CA LEU A 367 0.58 -8.09 -6.58
C LEU A 367 1.36 -7.09 -5.74
N THR A 368 2.64 -6.91 -6.08
CA THR A 368 3.43 -5.76 -5.64
C THR A 368 4.02 -5.10 -6.89
N GLN A 369 3.60 -3.88 -7.16
CA GLN A 369 3.99 -3.16 -8.36
C GLN A 369 4.42 -1.74 -8.02
N ASN A 370 5.55 -1.28 -8.56
CA ASN A 370 6.00 0.11 -8.41
C ASN A 370 6.09 0.57 -6.93
N CYS A 371 6.42 -0.35 -6.02
CA CYS A 371 6.60 -0.09 -4.60
C CYS A 371 8.09 0.12 -4.26
N VAL A 372 8.34 0.75 -3.10
CA VAL A 372 9.69 0.84 -2.52
C VAL A 372 9.71 0.14 -1.16
N ALA A 373 10.72 -0.71 -0.94
CA ALA A 373 11.09 -1.25 0.36
C ALA A 373 12.46 -0.69 0.77
N TYR A 374 12.56 -0.05 1.92
CA TYR A 374 13.81 0.61 2.35
C TYR A 374 14.06 0.46 3.84
N ASN A 375 15.31 0.18 4.24
CA ASN A 375 15.70 0.10 5.65
C ASN A 375 14.82 -0.89 6.45
N ASN A 376 14.78 -2.12 5.97
CA ASN A 376 14.06 -3.23 6.58
C ASN A 376 15.05 -4.27 7.11
N MET A 377 14.63 -5.13 8.04
CA MET A 377 15.48 -6.22 8.54
C MET A 377 14.94 -7.58 8.12
N GLY A 378 15.81 -8.58 8.01
CA GLY A 378 15.49 -9.84 7.36
C GLY A 378 15.23 -9.67 5.87
N HIS A 379 14.68 -10.70 5.21
CA HIS A 379 14.32 -10.58 3.79
C HIS A 379 13.32 -9.42 3.57
N ALA A 380 13.38 -8.70 2.45
CA ALA A 380 12.44 -7.59 2.21
C ALA A 380 11.10 -8.11 1.66
N PHE A 381 11.11 -8.65 0.44
CA PHE A 381 9.98 -9.34 -0.19
C PHE A 381 10.21 -10.85 -0.09
N PHE A 382 9.44 -11.52 0.78
CA PHE A 382 9.72 -12.88 1.23
C PHE A 382 8.58 -13.85 0.89
N LEU A 383 8.91 -14.89 0.12
CA LEU A 383 8.06 -16.09 -0.04
C LEU A 383 8.55 -17.20 0.88
N GLU A 384 7.69 -17.77 1.72
CA GLU A 384 8.13 -18.63 2.83
C GLU A 384 8.28 -20.11 2.44
N ASP A 385 7.18 -20.80 2.12
CA ASP A 385 7.14 -22.27 2.10
C ASP A 385 7.47 -22.90 0.74
N GLY A 386 7.46 -22.10 -0.33
CA GLY A 386 7.64 -22.61 -1.69
C GLY A 386 6.37 -23.20 -2.28
N ILE A 387 5.20 -22.97 -1.69
CA ILE A 387 3.91 -23.24 -2.33
C ILE A 387 3.33 -22.01 -3.03
N GLU A 388 3.83 -20.81 -2.72
CA GLU A 388 3.29 -19.53 -3.16
C GLU A 388 3.49 -19.36 -4.68
N GLN A 389 2.40 -19.13 -5.40
CA GLN A 389 2.35 -19.17 -6.87
C GLN A 389 1.53 -18.02 -7.43
N GLY A 390 1.79 -17.67 -8.69
CA GLY A 390 1.05 -16.64 -9.40
C GLY A 390 1.27 -15.24 -8.86
N ASN A 391 2.23 -15.04 -7.94
CA ASN A 391 2.55 -13.72 -7.41
C ASN A 391 3.32 -12.92 -8.46
N ILE A 392 3.07 -11.61 -8.48
CA ILE A 392 3.68 -10.66 -9.41
C ILE A 392 4.42 -9.59 -8.61
N TYR A 393 5.71 -9.47 -8.88
CA TYR A 393 6.59 -8.42 -8.39
C TYR A 393 7.07 -7.65 -9.63
N GLU A 394 6.65 -6.40 -9.79
CA GLU A 394 7.01 -5.61 -10.98
C GLU A 394 7.42 -4.18 -10.65
N GLY A 395 8.57 -3.73 -11.17
CA GLY A 395 9.00 -2.33 -11.03
C GLY A 395 9.34 -1.90 -9.60
N ASN A 396 9.46 -2.84 -8.66
CA ASN A 396 9.75 -2.53 -7.27
C ASN A 396 11.23 -2.24 -7.07
N LEU A 397 11.56 -1.39 -6.11
CA LEU A 397 12.92 -1.20 -5.62
C LEU A 397 12.98 -1.60 -4.16
N GLY A 398 13.92 -2.46 -3.80
CA GLY A 398 14.24 -2.77 -2.42
C GLY A 398 15.71 -2.54 -2.12
N PHE A 399 16.05 -1.88 -1.01
CA PHE A 399 17.45 -1.64 -0.66
C PHE A 399 17.65 -1.34 0.81
N LEU A 400 18.91 -1.44 1.25
CA LEU A 400 19.28 -1.41 2.66
C LEU A 400 18.53 -2.50 3.45
N THR A 401 18.58 -3.72 2.91
CA THR A 401 18.04 -4.92 3.57
C THR A 401 19.04 -5.37 4.64
N HIS A 402 18.67 -5.26 5.90
CA HIS A 402 19.54 -5.56 7.04
C HIS A 402 19.44 -7.01 7.49
N ARG A 403 20.57 -7.58 7.93
CA ARG A 403 20.62 -8.86 8.63
C ARG A 403 19.73 -8.82 9.86
N SER A 404 19.04 -9.93 10.14
CA SER A 404 18.34 -10.13 11.42
C SER A 404 18.68 -11.47 12.04
N ASP A 405 18.96 -11.44 13.34
CA ASP A 405 19.24 -12.64 14.15
C ASP A 405 18.01 -13.07 14.99
N SER A 406 16.90 -12.35 14.89
CA SER A 406 15.68 -12.58 15.68
C SER A 406 14.54 -13.24 14.88
N MET A 407 14.82 -13.66 13.64
CA MET A 407 13.84 -14.23 12.70
C MET A 407 14.27 -15.63 12.22
N LEU A 408 13.92 -16.02 10.99
CA LEU A 408 14.35 -17.32 10.46
C LEU A 408 15.86 -17.32 10.25
N VAL A 409 16.46 -18.51 10.26
CA VAL A 409 17.92 -18.65 10.05
C VAL A 409 18.37 -18.01 8.72
N THR A 410 17.52 -17.99 7.70
CA THR A 410 17.83 -17.36 6.41
C THR A 410 17.83 -15.84 6.45
N ASP A 411 17.20 -15.21 7.43
CA ASP A 411 17.28 -13.75 7.64
C ASP A 411 18.65 -13.29 8.17
N THR A 412 19.51 -14.24 8.58
CA THR A 412 20.90 -13.95 8.94
C THR A 412 21.77 -13.65 7.71
N THR A 413 21.32 -14.05 6.51
CA THR A 413 21.91 -13.75 5.19
C THR A 413 20.80 -13.28 4.23
N PRO A 414 20.23 -12.09 4.49
CA PRO A 414 18.93 -11.72 3.94
C PRO A 414 18.99 -11.44 2.44
N ALA A 415 17.82 -11.50 1.80
CA ALA A 415 17.67 -11.15 0.40
C ALA A 415 16.61 -10.07 0.25
N THR A 416 16.85 -9.09 -0.62
CA THR A 416 15.80 -8.11 -0.95
C THR A 416 14.60 -8.82 -1.59
N PHE A 417 14.84 -9.74 -2.52
CA PHE A 417 13.82 -10.60 -3.10
C PHE A 417 14.17 -12.06 -2.84
N TRP A 418 13.42 -12.69 -1.94
CA TRP A 418 13.58 -14.10 -1.60
C TRP A 418 12.52 -14.94 -2.30
N VAL A 419 12.96 -15.79 -3.24
CA VAL A 419 12.10 -16.48 -4.19
C VAL A 419 12.18 -17.99 -3.98
N THR A 420 11.08 -18.60 -3.53
CA THR A 420 11.04 -20.03 -3.20
C THR A 420 10.33 -20.91 -4.23
N HIS A 421 9.60 -20.31 -5.19
CA HIS A 421 8.88 -21.06 -6.22
C HIS A 421 8.98 -20.40 -7.61
N PRO A 422 9.25 -21.17 -8.68
CA PRO A 422 9.50 -20.63 -10.01
C PRO A 422 8.24 -20.11 -10.73
N ALA A 423 7.04 -20.55 -10.32
CA ALA A 423 5.78 -20.07 -10.91
C ALA A 423 5.33 -18.71 -10.31
N ASN A 424 6.24 -17.74 -10.28
CA ASN A 424 6.00 -16.35 -9.88
C ASN A 424 6.69 -15.42 -10.88
N THR A 425 6.19 -14.20 -11.03
CA THR A 425 6.66 -13.24 -12.03
C THR A 425 7.47 -12.13 -11.36
N TYR A 426 8.70 -11.90 -11.83
CA TYR A 426 9.58 -10.82 -11.40
C TYR A 426 10.03 -10.02 -12.62
N ILE A 427 9.57 -8.77 -12.76
CA ILE A 427 9.83 -7.93 -13.93
C ILE A 427 10.36 -6.57 -13.47
N ASN A 428 11.49 -6.10 -14.01
CA ASN A 428 12.03 -4.75 -13.76
C ASN A 428 12.18 -4.37 -12.26
N ASN A 429 12.40 -5.35 -11.37
CA ASN A 429 12.67 -5.06 -9.97
C ASN A 429 14.17 -4.77 -9.78
N HIS A 430 14.50 -3.84 -8.89
CA HIS A 430 15.87 -3.49 -8.56
C HIS A 430 16.17 -3.76 -7.08
N ALA A 431 17.40 -4.16 -6.79
CA ALA A 431 17.88 -4.41 -5.44
C ALA A 431 19.18 -3.64 -5.17
N GLY A 432 19.13 -2.64 -4.29
CA GLY A 432 20.21 -1.68 -4.03
C GLY A 432 21.00 -1.91 -2.74
N GLY A 433 21.35 -3.17 -2.43
CA GLY A 433 22.15 -3.53 -1.26
C GLY A 433 21.40 -4.32 -0.18
N SER A 434 22.05 -5.38 0.29
CA SER A 434 21.63 -6.24 1.39
C SER A 434 22.86 -6.56 2.25
N THR A 435 22.83 -6.29 3.56
CA THR A 435 23.99 -6.56 4.43
C THR A 435 24.21 -8.06 4.58
N ASP A 436 25.42 -8.51 4.25
CA ASP A 436 25.84 -9.92 4.35
C ASP A 436 24.94 -10.90 3.56
N GLY A 437 24.25 -10.39 2.53
CA GLY A 437 23.17 -11.10 1.85
C GLY A 437 23.12 -10.87 0.35
N TYR A 438 21.91 -10.94 -0.21
CA TYR A 438 21.66 -10.99 -1.65
C TYR A 438 20.68 -9.91 -2.10
N GLY A 439 20.78 -9.48 -3.36
CA GLY A 439 19.69 -8.72 -4.00
C GLY A 439 18.51 -9.65 -4.29
N PHE A 440 18.75 -10.66 -5.13
CA PHE A 440 17.81 -11.73 -5.45
C PHE A 440 18.38 -13.07 -5.01
N TRP A 441 17.57 -13.89 -4.38
CA TRP A 441 17.92 -15.27 -4.05
C TRP A 441 16.83 -16.24 -4.47
N TYR A 442 17.18 -17.20 -5.32
CA TYR A 442 16.29 -18.25 -5.80
C TYR A 442 16.58 -19.54 -5.05
N ARG A 443 15.68 -19.92 -4.13
CA ARG A 443 15.73 -21.15 -3.36
C ARG A 443 14.58 -22.06 -3.77
N PHE A 444 14.66 -22.62 -4.96
CA PHE A 444 13.66 -23.58 -5.42
C PHE A 444 13.81 -24.89 -4.67
N LEU A 445 12.83 -25.19 -3.85
CA LEU A 445 12.80 -26.42 -3.08
C LEU A 445 12.31 -27.58 -3.94
N GLN A 446 12.87 -28.78 -3.74
CA GLN A 446 12.35 -29.99 -4.39
C GLN A 446 10.94 -30.32 -3.89
N ASN A 447 10.69 -30.04 -2.61
CA ASN A 447 9.37 -30.09 -2.01
C ASN A 447 9.16 -28.83 -1.16
N PRO A 448 7.94 -28.31 -1.06
CA PRO A 448 7.66 -27.21 -0.15
C PRO A 448 8.01 -27.54 1.29
N GLU A 449 8.24 -26.52 2.10
CA GLU A 449 8.46 -26.64 3.55
C GLU A 449 7.17 -26.29 4.32
N GLY A 450 7.25 -26.37 5.65
CA GLY A 450 6.16 -25.99 6.55
C GLY A 450 4.99 -27.00 6.62
N PRO A 451 3.98 -26.74 7.48
CA PRO A 451 2.79 -27.58 7.67
C PRO A 451 1.95 -27.91 6.42
N ARG A 452 2.25 -27.27 5.29
CA ARG A 452 1.66 -27.55 3.97
C ARG A 452 2.35 -28.72 3.24
N TYR A 453 3.54 -29.11 3.69
CA TYR A 453 4.26 -30.29 3.20
C TYR A 453 3.62 -31.57 3.78
N SER A 454 2.92 -32.35 2.93
CA SER A 454 2.68 -33.77 3.18
C SER A 454 3.47 -34.59 2.17
N ASP A 455 4.35 -35.44 2.66
CA ASP A 455 5.01 -36.46 1.86
C ASP A 455 3.97 -37.55 1.56
N ASP A 456 3.22 -37.41 0.47
CA ASP A 456 2.27 -38.44 0.01
C ASP A 456 3.01 -39.66 -0.61
N ARG A 457 4.22 -39.98 -0.12
CA ARG A 457 5.03 -41.16 -0.50
C ARG A 457 5.36 -42.08 0.68
N ALA A 458 4.50 -42.16 1.69
CA ALA A 458 4.55 -43.21 2.71
C ALA A 458 3.33 -44.13 2.62
#